data_AF-A0A5Y7ZAY7-F1
#
_entry.id   AF-A0A5Y7ZAY7-F1
#
_cell.length_a   1.000
_cell.length_b   1.000
_cell.length_c   1.000
_cell.angle_alpha   90.00
_cell.angle_beta   90.00
_cell.angle_gamma   90.00
#
_symmetry.space_group_name_H-M   'P 1'
#
loop_
_entity.id
_entity.type
_entity.pdbx_description
1 polymer ?
#
loop_
_entity_poly.entity_id
_entity_poly.type
_entity_poly.pdbx_seq_one_letter_code
_entity_poly.pdbx_strand_id
1 'polypeptide(L)'
;MSWDKRMAVNYAKTHAGSHSQGRCAEFTRKAIQAGGITLGHTYHAKDYGPMLRSAGFTAIGTYEMPHEGDVIIIQPYAGGNPSGHMAIYDGTEWYSDFKQRDMWAGPGYRAARPSYTIYRKN
;
A
#
# COMPACT_ATOMS: atom_id res chain seq x y z
N MET A 1 4.27 -11.69 -16.97
CA MET A 1 4.30 -12.11 -15.56
C MET A 1 2.88 -12.00 -15.04
N SER A 2 2.32 -13.08 -14.49
CA SER A 2 0.97 -13.04 -13.90
C SER A 2 1.04 -12.42 -12.51
N TRP A 3 0.07 -11.58 -12.17
CA TRP A 3 -0.07 -11.03 -10.82
C TRP A 3 -0.74 -12.05 -9.90
N ASP A 4 -0.03 -12.50 -8.87
CA ASP A 4 -0.57 -13.37 -7.82
C ASP A 4 -0.81 -12.54 -6.55
N LYS A 5 -2.03 -12.04 -6.42
CA LYS A 5 -2.45 -11.26 -5.26
C LYS A 5 -2.31 -12.05 -3.95
N ARG A 6 -2.62 -13.34 -3.93
CA ARG A 6 -2.58 -14.15 -2.70
C ARG A 6 -1.15 -14.26 -2.18
N MET A 7 -0.20 -14.49 -3.07
CA MET A 7 1.23 -14.50 -2.74
C MET A 7 1.70 -13.14 -2.22
N ALA A 8 1.29 -12.04 -2.86
CA ALA A 8 1.65 -10.70 -2.40
C ALA A 8 1.11 -10.42 -0.99
N VAL A 9 -0.16 -10.72 -0.75
CA VAL A 9 -0.79 -10.47 0.54
C VAL A 9 -0.21 -11.37 1.63
N ASN A 10 0.00 -12.67 1.36
CA ASN A 10 0.62 -13.59 2.31
C ASN A 10 2.04 -13.14 2.68
N TYR A 11 2.81 -12.63 1.71
CA TYR A 11 4.10 -12.03 1.98
C TYR A 11 3.97 -10.84 2.94
N ALA A 12 3.05 -9.91 2.68
CA ALA A 12 2.82 -8.76 3.55
C ALA A 12 2.45 -9.17 4.99
N LYS A 13 1.57 -10.17 5.14
CA LYS A 13 1.13 -10.68 6.45
C LYS A 13 2.27 -11.30 7.26
N THR A 14 3.08 -12.14 6.61
CA THR A 14 4.17 -12.88 7.26
C THR A 14 5.38 -12.01 7.59
N HIS A 15 5.54 -10.87 6.92
CA HIS A 15 6.66 -9.96 7.13
C HIS A 15 6.27 -8.70 7.91
N ALA A 16 4.98 -8.47 8.17
CA ALA A 16 4.52 -7.34 8.96
C ALA A 16 5.05 -7.40 10.40
N GLY A 17 5.61 -6.29 10.87
CA GLY A 17 5.97 -6.11 12.27
C GLY A 17 4.76 -5.88 13.17
N SER A 18 4.97 -5.87 14.48
CA SER A 18 3.95 -5.53 15.48
C SER A 18 3.63 -4.03 15.53
N HIS A 19 4.52 -3.19 15.00
CA HIS A 19 4.41 -1.73 14.95
C HIS A 19 5.14 -1.21 13.71
N SER A 20 4.88 0.05 13.33
CA SER A 20 5.54 0.66 12.17
C SER A 20 7.05 0.70 12.34
N GLN A 21 7.76 0.35 11.28
CA GLN A 21 9.22 0.34 11.16
C GLN A 21 9.72 1.51 10.30
N GLY A 22 8.82 2.41 9.85
CA GLY A 22 9.13 3.52 8.94
C GLY A 22 9.48 3.06 7.52
N ARG A 23 9.12 1.84 7.11
CA ARG A 23 9.55 1.19 5.86
C ARG A 23 8.38 0.71 5.00
N CYS A 24 7.22 1.34 5.12
CA CYS A 24 6.00 0.93 4.44
C CYS A 24 6.17 0.75 2.92
N ALA A 25 6.80 1.72 2.23
CA ALA A 25 7.07 1.65 0.79
C ALA A 25 7.90 0.40 0.41
N GLU A 26 8.93 0.08 1.19
CA GLU A 26 9.78 -1.08 0.92
C GLU A 26 9.02 -2.39 1.12
N PHE A 27 8.29 -2.53 2.22
CA PHE A 27 7.57 -3.76 2.55
C PHE A 27 6.44 -4.02 1.57
N THR A 28 5.66 -2.99 1.22
CA THR A 28 4.61 -3.14 0.21
C THR A 28 5.19 -3.41 -1.18
N ARG A 29 6.31 -2.77 -1.57
CA ARG A 29 7.00 -3.11 -2.82
C ARG A 29 7.45 -4.58 -2.84
N LYS A 30 8.03 -5.09 -1.75
CA LYS A 30 8.44 -6.50 -1.64
C LYS A 30 7.26 -7.45 -1.69
N ALA A 31 6.13 -7.11 -1.08
CA ALA A 31 4.89 -7.86 -1.21
C ALA A 31 4.43 -7.93 -2.68
N ILE A 32 4.39 -6.80 -3.39
CA ILE A 32 4.03 -6.77 -4.82
C ILE A 32 5.01 -7.60 -5.66
N GLN A 33 6.31 -7.55 -5.33
CA GLN A 33 7.33 -8.38 -5.96
C GLN A 33 7.12 -9.87 -5.71
N ALA A 34 6.73 -10.27 -4.51
CA ALA A 34 6.37 -11.65 -4.19
C ALA A 34 5.14 -12.14 -4.97
N GLY A 35 4.22 -11.24 -5.32
CA GLY A 35 3.11 -11.49 -6.25
C GLY A 35 3.51 -11.49 -7.74
N GLY A 36 4.80 -11.43 -8.05
CA GLY A 36 5.31 -11.54 -9.42
C GLY A 36 5.42 -10.22 -10.19
N ILE A 37 5.22 -9.07 -9.54
CA ILE A 37 5.34 -7.75 -10.16
C ILE A 37 6.51 -6.96 -9.57
N THR A 38 7.54 -6.71 -10.38
CA THR A 38 8.66 -5.87 -9.96
C THR A 38 8.36 -4.41 -10.27
N LEU A 39 8.22 -3.60 -9.23
CA LEU A 39 8.17 -2.14 -9.36
C LEU A 39 9.58 -1.55 -9.33
N GLY A 40 9.73 -0.36 -9.91
CA GLY A 40 10.90 0.47 -9.68
C GLY A 40 11.05 0.88 -8.20
N HIS A 41 12.12 1.62 -7.90
CA HIS A 41 12.39 2.09 -6.55
C HIS A 41 12.24 3.61 -6.47
N THR A 42 11.32 4.08 -5.63
CA THR A 42 11.33 5.45 -5.11
C THR A 42 11.52 5.44 -3.61
N TYR A 43 12.05 6.54 -3.08
CA TYR A 43 12.27 6.68 -1.63
C TYR A 43 10.96 6.93 -0.86
N HIS A 44 9.98 7.60 -1.49
CA HIS A 44 8.75 8.00 -0.82
C HIS A 44 7.54 7.17 -1.29
N ALA A 45 6.74 6.71 -0.33
CA ALA A 45 5.50 5.99 -0.59
C ALA A 45 4.53 6.78 -1.49
N LYS A 46 4.40 8.09 -1.27
CA LYS A 46 3.53 8.98 -2.07
C LYS A 46 3.80 8.96 -3.58
N ASP A 47 5.02 8.58 -3.98
CA ASP A 47 5.49 8.63 -5.37
C ASP A 47 5.35 7.30 -6.12
N TYR A 48 4.79 6.25 -5.50
CA TYR A 48 4.62 4.93 -6.15
C TYR A 48 3.45 4.88 -7.16
N GLY A 49 2.55 5.87 -7.17
CA GLY A 49 1.38 5.88 -8.04
C GLY A 49 1.70 5.67 -9.54
N PRO A 50 2.63 6.44 -10.14
CA PRO A 50 3.05 6.23 -11.52
C PRO A 50 3.66 4.85 -11.80
N MET A 51 4.40 4.27 -10.84
CA MET A 51 4.99 2.93 -10.99
C MET A 51 3.96 1.81 -10.93
N LEU A 52 2.94 1.95 -10.09
CA LEU A 52 1.81 1.03 -10.07
C LEU A 52 1.08 1.05 -11.41
N ARG A 53 0.85 2.25 -11.96
CA ARG A 53 0.23 2.41 -13.29
C ARG A 53 1.06 1.78 -14.40
N SER A 54 2.38 2.00 -14.42
CA SER A 54 3.25 1.41 -15.45
C SER A 54 3.31 -0.12 -15.35
N ALA A 55 3.14 -0.67 -14.15
CA ALA A 55 2.99 -2.11 -13.92
C ALA A 55 1.58 -2.66 -14.23
N GLY A 56 0.68 -1.81 -14.74
CA GLY A 56 -0.67 -2.18 -15.15
C GLY A 56 -1.65 -2.35 -13.99
N PHE A 57 -1.45 -1.63 -12.89
CA PHE A 57 -2.50 -1.36 -11.91
C PHE A 57 -3.32 -0.14 -12.36
N THR A 58 -4.59 -0.12 -12.04
CA THR A 58 -5.52 0.99 -12.31
C THR A 58 -6.04 1.57 -11.00
N ALA A 59 -6.20 2.89 -10.94
CA ALA A 59 -6.88 3.50 -9.81
C ALA A 59 -8.36 3.10 -9.82
N ILE A 60 -8.89 2.65 -8.68
CA ILE A 60 -10.32 2.33 -8.54
C ILE A 60 -11.13 3.59 -8.20
N GLY A 61 -12.43 3.55 -8.48
CA GLY A 61 -13.34 4.66 -8.19
C GLY A 61 -13.49 4.93 -6.69
N THR A 62 -13.84 6.17 -6.33
CA THR A 62 -14.01 6.62 -4.94
C THR A 62 -15.03 5.81 -4.13
N TYR A 63 -15.99 5.19 -4.81
CA TYR A 63 -17.05 4.38 -4.19
C TYR A 63 -16.82 2.87 -4.31
N GLU A 64 -15.71 2.45 -4.93
CA GLU A 64 -15.37 1.04 -5.01
C GLU A 64 -14.78 0.57 -3.69
N MET A 65 -15.28 -0.57 -3.21
CA MET A 65 -14.74 -1.21 -2.02
C MET A 65 -13.38 -1.85 -2.32
N PRO A 66 -12.41 -1.78 -1.38
CA PRO A 66 -11.13 -2.46 -1.54
C PRO A 66 -11.30 -3.98 -1.63
N HIS A 67 -10.50 -4.62 -2.49
CA HIS A 67 -10.42 -6.07 -2.67
C HIS A 67 -9.03 -6.57 -2.28
N GLU A 68 -8.91 -7.86 -1.97
CA GLU A 68 -7.62 -8.51 -1.74
C GLU A 68 -6.63 -8.16 -2.87
N GLY A 69 -5.43 -7.74 -2.49
CA GLY A 69 -4.36 -7.33 -3.40
C GLY A 69 -4.37 -5.86 -3.80
N ASP A 70 -5.39 -5.10 -3.42
CA ASP A 70 -5.41 -3.65 -3.66
C ASP A 70 -4.30 -2.94 -2.90
N VAL A 71 -3.67 -1.98 -3.54
CA VAL A 71 -2.57 -1.19 -3.00
C VAL A 71 -3.02 0.25 -2.81
N ILE A 72 -2.95 0.77 -1.60
CA ILE A 72 -3.25 2.17 -1.32
C ILE A 72 -1.97 3.00 -1.26
N ILE A 73 -2.03 4.19 -1.84
CA ILE A 73 -1.05 5.28 -1.64
C ILE A 73 -1.78 6.44 -0.97
N ILE A 74 -1.30 6.85 0.20
CA ILE A 74 -1.84 7.96 0.99
C ILE A 74 -0.83 9.11 0.96
N GLN A 75 -1.30 10.31 0.62
CA GLN A 75 -0.47 11.51 0.58
C GLN A 75 -0.10 11.98 2.00
N PRO A 76 1.03 12.70 2.17
CA PRO A 76 1.40 13.28 3.46
C PRO A 76 0.34 14.30 3.93
N TYR A 77 0.32 14.54 5.24
CA TYR A 77 -0.49 15.59 5.88
C TYR A 77 0.43 16.57 6.62
N ALA A 78 -0.09 17.77 6.93
CA ALA A 78 0.67 18.80 7.64
C ALA A 78 1.12 18.29 9.03
N GLY A 79 2.42 18.39 9.32
CA GLY A 79 3.03 17.85 10.53
C GLY A 79 3.23 16.32 10.54
N GLY A 80 2.86 15.63 9.47
CA GLY A 80 3.08 14.20 9.27
C GLY A 80 4.40 13.90 8.54
N ASN A 81 4.64 12.60 8.30
CA ASN A 81 5.79 12.16 7.53
C ASN A 81 5.65 12.59 6.04
N PRO A 82 6.63 13.30 5.46
CA PRO A 82 6.55 13.79 4.07
C PRO A 82 6.59 12.68 3.02
N SER A 83 7.00 11.46 3.39
CA SER A 83 7.03 10.31 2.49
C SER A 83 5.65 9.76 2.14
N GLY A 84 4.59 10.18 2.83
CA GLY A 84 3.27 9.57 2.68
C GLY A 84 3.22 8.15 3.25
N HIS A 85 2.26 7.36 2.81
CA HIS A 85 2.10 5.97 3.25
C HIS A 85 1.64 5.04 2.12
N MET A 86 2.06 3.78 2.17
CA MET A 86 1.71 2.74 1.20
C MET A 86 1.36 1.46 1.94
N ALA A 87 0.29 0.77 1.51
CA ALA A 87 -0.14 -0.50 2.10
C ALA A 87 -0.87 -1.38 1.07
N ILE A 88 -0.99 -2.68 1.34
CA ILE A 88 -1.75 -3.66 0.57
C ILE A 88 -2.89 -4.25 1.42
N TYR A 89 -4.05 -4.50 0.80
CA TYR A 89 -5.24 -5.03 1.47
C TYR A 89 -5.31 -6.56 1.37
N ASP A 90 -5.62 -7.25 2.48
CA ASP A 90 -5.79 -8.71 2.49
C ASP A 90 -7.22 -9.19 2.26
N GLY A 91 -8.13 -8.27 1.94
CA GLY A 91 -9.56 -8.54 1.86
C GLY A 91 -10.30 -8.25 3.17
N THR A 92 -9.57 -8.06 4.28
CA THR A 92 -10.14 -7.68 5.59
C THR A 92 -9.38 -6.50 6.22
N GLU A 93 -8.05 -6.55 6.20
CA GLU A 93 -7.13 -5.65 6.90
C GLU A 93 -6.04 -5.12 5.96
N TRP A 94 -5.44 -4.00 6.35
CA TRP A 94 -4.37 -3.35 5.59
C TRP A 94 -3.00 -3.68 6.19
N TYR A 95 -2.04 -3.97 5.32
CA TYR A 95 -0.67 -4.33 5.69
C TYR A 95 0.33 -3.43 4.99
N SER A 96 1.28 -2.91 5.75
CA SER A 96 2.43 -2.17 5.24
C SER A 96 3.71 -2.84 5.76
N ASP A 97 4.53 -2.11 6.52
CA ASP A 97 5.58 -2.68 7.35
C ASP A 97 5.06 -3.23 8.69
N PHE A 98 3.75 -3.08 8.94
CA PHE A 98 3.02 -3.63 10.08
C PHE A 98 1.56 -3.88 9.70
N LYS A 99 0.85 -4.63 10.56
CA LYS A 99 -0.61 -4.82 10.46
C LYS A 99 -1.34 -3.57 10.97
N GLN A 100 -2.16 -2.96 10.13
CA GLN A 100 -2.87 -1.73 10.47
C GLN A 100 -4.23 -2.00 11.09
N ARG A 101 -4.65 -1.12 11.99
CA ARG A 101 -6.00 -1.14 12.59
C ARG A 101 -7.10 -0.83 11.58
N ASP A 102 -6.81 0.09 10.67
CA ASP A 102 -7.70 0.52 9.59
C ASP A 102 -6.84 0.99 8.40
N MET A 103 -7.47 1.50 7.35
CA MET A 103 -6.77 2.04 6.17
C MET A 103 -5.76 3.14 6.55
N TRP A 104 -6.04 3.89 7.61
CA TRP A 104 -5.16 4.96 8.08
C TRP A 104 -4.08 4.37 8.99
N ALA A 105 -2.84 4.42 8.52
CA ALA A 105 -1.66 3.86 9.20
C ALA A 105 -1.31 4.49 10.57
N GLY A 106 -2.13 5.39 11.10
CA GLY A 106 -1.92 6.01 12.39
C GLY A 106 -2.94 7.09 12.73
N PRO A 107 -2.94 7.59 13.97
CA PRO A 107 -3.88 8.61 14.43
C PRO A 107 -3.79 9.91 13.62
N GLY A 108 -2.59 10.37 13.24
CA GLY A 108 -2.43 11.59 12.45
C GLY A 108 -3.05 11.50 11.05
N TYR A 109 -2.83 10.39 10.33
CA TYR A 109 -3.49 10.12 9.05
C TYR A 109 -5.02 10.06 9.20
N ARG A 110 -5.51 9.41 10.27
CA ARG A 110 -6.94 9.27 10.54
C ARG A 110 -7.63 10.60 10.84
N ALA A 111 -6.93 11.49 11.55
CA ALA A 111 -7.43 12.82 11.88
C ALA A 111 -7.40 13.76 10.66
N ALA A 112 -6.27 13.78 9.93
CA ALA A 112 -6.08 14.71 8.81
C ALA A 112 -6.81 14.28 7.53
N ARG A 113 -7.06 12.98 7.33
CA ARG A 113 -7.71 12.40 6.14
C ARG A 113 -7.14 12.94 4.82
N PRO A 114 -5.81 12.88 4.60
CA PRO A 114 -5.22 13.35 3.35
C PRO A 114 -5.72 12.53 2.15
N SER A 115 -5.57 13.08 0.95
CA SER A 115 -5.95 12.40 -0.28
C SER A 115 -5.21 11.06 -0.40
N TYR A 116 -5.92 10.05 -0.90
CA TYR A 116 -5.35 8.75 -1.19
C TYR A 116 -5.83 8.25 -2.55
N THR A 117 -5.15 7.23 -3.08
CA THR A 117 -5.58 6.51 -4.27
C THR A 117 -5.36 5.02 -4.02
N ILE A 118 -6.38 4.22 -4.31
CA ILE A 118 -6.30 2.76 -4.27
C ILE A 118 -6.10 2.25 -5.69
N TYR A 119 -5.14 1.35 -5.86
CA TYR A 119 -4.72 0.76 -7.13
C TYR A 119 -5.04 -0.73 -7.12
N ARG A 120 -5.69 -1.21 -8.19
CA ARG A 120 -6.07 -2.60 -8.39
C ARG A 120 -5.45 -3.14 -9.66
N LYS A 121 -5.08 -4.42 -9.64
CA LYS A 121 -4.67 -5.16 -10.84
C LYS A 121 -5.50 -6.44 -10.93
N ASN A 122 -6.16 -6.61 -12.08
CA ASN A 122 -6.97 -7.79 -12.40
C ASN A 122 -6.12 -8.90 -12.99
#